data_AF-A0A970JQJ2-F1
#
_entry.id   AF-A0A970JQJ2-F1
#
_cell.length_a   1.000
_cell.length_b   1.000
_cell.length_c   1.000
_cell.angle_alpha   90.00
_cell.angle_beta   90.00
_cell.angle_gamma   90.00
#
_symmetry.space_group_name_H-M   'P 1'
#
loop_
_entity.id
_entity.type
_entity.pdbx_description
1 polymer ?
#
loop_
_entity_poly.entity_id
_entity_poly.type
_entity_poly.pdbx_seq_one_letter_code
_entity_poly.pdbx_strand_id
1 'polypeptide(L)' 'MKQKLTVQEMIITLQNFWSSNGCMLMQAYDTEKGAGTMSPYTFLRAIGPEPWNAAYVEPSRRPADGRYGENPNRLYQHHQ' A
#
# COMPACT_ATOMS: atom_id res chain seq x y z
N MET A 1 -24.31 -14.54 11.28
CA MET A 1 -23.48 -13.32 11.15
C MET A 1 -22.58 -13.49 9.93
N LYS A 2 -22.49 -12.49 9.04
CA LYS A 2 -21.52 -12.54 7.92
C LYS A 2 -20.11 -12.53 8.51
N GLN A 3 -19.26 -13.49 8.11
CA GLN A 3 -17.86 -13.51 8.51
C GLN A 3 -17.18 -12.25 7.98
N LYS A 4 -16.55 -11.48 8.88
CA LYS A 4 -15.79 -10.28 8.50
C LYS A 4 -14.44 -10.70 7.92
N LEU A 5 -13.99 -10.03 6.87
CA LEU A 5 -12.65 -10.24 6.34
C LEU A 5 -11.60 -9.75 7.35
N THR A 6 -10.57 -10.55 7.54
CA THR A 6 -9.32 -10.15 8.18
C THR A 6 -8.55 -9.18 7.28
N VAL A 7 -7.58 -8.44 7.86
CA VAL A 7 -6.70 -7.55 7.06
C VAL A 7 -5.95 -8.32 5.99
N GLN A 8 -5.48 -9.53 6.30
CA GLN A 8 -4.81 -10.40 5.34
C GLN A 8 -5.74 -10.76 4.16
N GLU A 9 -6.98 -11.15 4.44
CA GLU A 9 -7.96 -11.48 3.39
C GLU A 9 -8.33 -10.24 2.55
N MET A 10 -8.43 -9.05 3.16
CA MET A 10 -8.63 -7.80 2.42
C MET A 10 -7.46 -7.52 1.46
N ILE A 11 -6.21 -7.64 1.92
CA ILE A 11 -5.02 -7.45 1.09
C ILE A 11 -5.01 -8.43 -0.09
N ILE A 12 -5.21 -9.73 0.18
CA ILE A 12 -5.23 -10.77 -0.86
C ILE A 12 -6.37 -10.52 -1.86
N THR A 13 -7.54 -10.08 -1.38
CA THR A 13 -8.68 -9.75 -2.26
C THR A 13 -8.34 -8.61 -3.22
N LEU A 14 -7.70 -7.54 -2.72
CA LEU A 14 -7.28 -6.40 -3.54
C LEU A 14 -6.17 -6.79 -4.53
N GLN A 15 -5.20 -7.60 -4.10
CA GLN A 15 -4.14 -8.12 -4.97
C GLN A 15 -4.72 -8.96 -6.12
N ASN A 16 -5.65 -9.88 -5.83
CA ASN A 16 -6.31 -10.69 -6.85
C ASN A 16 -7.14 -9.84 -7.82
N PHE A 17 -7.86 -8.85 -7.30
CA PHE A 17 -8.64 -7.92 -8.12
C PHE A 17 -7.72 -7.17 -9.10
N TRP A 18 -6.65 -6.55 -8.60
CA TRP A 18 -5.77 -5.75 -9.46
C TRP A 18 -4.93 -6.58 -10.42
N SER A 19 -4.47 -7.78 -10.04
CA SER A 19 -3.77 -8.66 -10.97
C SER A 19 -4.68 -9.11 -12.12
N SER A 20 -5.96 -9.36 -11.83
CA SER A 20 -6.98 -9.67 -12.84
C SER A 20 -7.26 -8.49 -13.78
N ASN A 21 -6.97 -7.26 -13.35
CA ASN A 21 -7.06 -6.03 -14.15
C ASN A 21 -5.72 -5.65 -14.82
N GLY A 22 -4.76 -6.58 -14.88
CA GLY A 22 -3.49 -6.38 -15.59
C GLY A 22 -2.43 -5.61 -14.82
N CYS A 23 -2.58 -5.44 -13.50
CA CYS A 23 -1.53 -4.87 -12.67
C CYS A 23 -0.46 -5.92 -12.31
N MET A 24 0.80 -5.55 -12.45
CA MET A 24 1.91 -6.29 -11.86
C MET A 24 1.87 -6.15 -10.34
N LEU A 25 1.85 -7.27 -9.60
CA LEU A 25 1.90 -7.25 -8.16
C LEU A 25 3.35 -7.04 -7.69
N MET A 26 3.60 -5.90 -7.07
CA MET A 26 4.92 -5.56 -6.52
C MET A 26 4.94 -5.84 -5.01
N GLN A 27 6.14 -6.09 -4.49
CA GLN A 27 6.37 -6.11 -3.04
C GLN A 27 6.52 -4.69 -2.52
N ALA A 28 6.37 -4.49 -1.21
CA ALA A 28 6.70 -3.23 -0.56
C ALA A 28 8.16 -2.85 -0.86
N TYR A 29 8.42 -1.57 -1.09
CA TYR A 29 9.77 -1.10 -1.33
C TYR A 29 10.52 -0.96 0.00
N ASP A 30 11.81 -1.29 0.03
CA ASP A 30 12.59 -1.58 1.25
C ASP A 30 12.96 -0.35 2.09
N THR A 31 12.96 0.85 1.51
CA THR A 31 13.26 2.10 2.21
C THR A 31 12.02 2.72 2.88
N GLU A 32 12.18 3.40 4.02
CA GLU A 32 11.08 4.14 4.65
C GLU A 32 10.50 5.23 3.74
N LYS A 33 9.17 5.34 3.72
CA LYS A 33 8.45 6.41 3.01
C LYS A 33 7.08 6.70 3.62
N GLY A 34 6.54 7.89 3.34
CA GLY A 34 5.28 8.36 3.92
C GLY A 34 4.00 8.00 3.13
N ALA A 35 4.18 7.50 1.91
CA ALA A 35 3.11 7.04 1.03
C ALA A 35 3.66 6.15 -0.10
N GLY A 36 2.80 5.31 -0.69
CA GLY A 36 3.08 4.53 -1.91
C GLY A 36 3.55 5.40 -3.07
N THR A 37 3.07 6.64 -3.16
CA THR A 37 3.49 7.61 -4.19
C THR A 37 5.00 7.83 -4.26
N MET A 38 5.71 7.69 -3.14
CA MET A 38 7.17 7.86 -3.07
C MET A 38 7.96 6.60 -3.50
N SER A 39 7.29 5.46 -3.67
CA SER A 39 7.92 4.24 -4.18
C SER A 39 8.43 4.47 -5.62
N PRO A 40 9.61 3.96 -6.00
CA PRO A 40 10.06 4.03 -7.39
C PRO A 40 9.09 3.40 -8.40
N TYR A 41 8.29 2.42 -7.95
CA TYR A 41 7.23 1.81 -8.75
C TYR A 41 6.12 2.79 -9.12
N THR A 42 6.00 3.93 -8.45
CA THR A 42 5.06 5.00 -8.81
C THR A 42 5.80 6.25 -9.25
N PHE A 43 6.68 6.80 -8.42
CA PHE A 43 7.32 8.10 -8.67
C PHE A 43 8.07 8.13 -10.01
N LEU A 44 8.94 7.15 -10.27
CA LEU A 44 9.73 7.11 -11.50
C LEU A 44 8.94 6.57 -12.68
N ARG A 45 8.06 5.58 -12.44
CA ARG A 45 7.27 4.93 -13.50
C ARG A 45 6.14 5.82 -14.04
N ALA A 46 5.74 6.86 -13.34
CA ALA A 46 4.73 7.81 -13.80
C ALA A 46 5.21 8.79 -14.89
N ILE A 47 6.53 8.89 -15.12
CA ILE A 47 7.14 9.91 -15.99
C ILE A 47 7.39 9.38 -17.41
N GLY A 48 7.48 8.05 -17.59
CA GLY A 48 7.81 7.41 -18.87
C GLY A 48 6.61 7.28 -19.82
N PRO A 49 6.85 7.20 -21.15
CA PRO A 49 5.80 6.91 -22.12
C PRO A 49 5.33 5.44 -22.07
N GLU A 50 6.09 4.55 -21.41
CA GLU A 50 5.78 3.13 -21.34
C GLU A 50 4.53 2.88 -20.47
N PRO A 51 3.58 2.05 -20.95
CA PRO A 51 2.45 1.62 -20.13
C PRO A 51 2.92 0.99 -18.82
N TRP A 52 2.28 1.38 -17.71
CA TRP A 52 2.63 0.88 -16.40
C TRP A 52 1.40 0.71 -15.52
N ASN A 53 1.11 -0.53 -15.16
CA ASN A 53 0.05 -0.92 -14.23
C ASN A 53 0.67 -1.76 -13.12
N ALA A 54 0.68 -1.26 -11.89
CA ALA A 54 1.21 -1.99 -10.75
C ALA A 54 0.31 -1.81 -9.53
N ALA A 55 0.25 -2.83 -8.69
CA ALA A 55 -0.46 -2.81 -7.42
C ALA A 55 0.42 -3.42 -6.33
N TYR A 56 0.41 -2.81 -5.15
CA TYR A 56 1.24 -3.23 -4.03
C TYR A 56 0.71 -2.64 -2.73
N VAL A 57 1.04 -3.30 -1.62
CA VAL A 57 0.82 -2.74 -0.28
C VAL A 57 2.05 -1.94 0.08
N GLU A 58 1.86 -0.72 0.59
CA GLU A 58 2.99 0.12 1.05
C GLU A 58 2.89 0.43 2.55
N PRO A 59 3.77 -0.15 3.38
CA PRO A 59 3.96 0.28 4.76
C PRO A 59 4.44 1.73 4.80
N SER A 60 3.53 2.64 5.15
CA SER A 60 3.77 4.08 5.13
C SER A 60 4.05 4.59 6.54
N ARG A 61 5.17 5.31 6.73
CA ARG A 61 5.58 5.90 8.02
C ARG A 61 5.39 7.42 7.99
N ARG A 62 4.62 7.95 8.93
CA ARG A 62 4.35 9.39 9.10
C ARG A 62 4.69 9.80 10.53
N PRO A 63 5.93 10.26 10.79
CA PRO A 63 6.40 10.56 12.15
C PRO A 63 5.48 11.49 12.96
N ALA A 64 4.94 12.53 12.33
CA ALA A 64 4.03 13.49 12.97
C ALA A 64 2.66 12.90 13.36
N ASP A 65 2.28 11.75 12.79
CA ASP A 65 1.02 11.07 13.07
C ASP A 65 1.11 10.09 14.25
N GLY A 66 2.29 9.89 14.84
CA GLY A 66 2.45 9.02 16.00
C GLY A 66 1.59 9.46 17.21
N ARG A 67 0.92 8.50 17.86
CA ARG A 67 0.09 8.72 19.05
C ARG A 67 0.33 7.68 20.14
N TYR A 68 1.55 7.15 20.22
CA TYR A 68 1.99 6.18 21.25
C TYR A 68 1.13 4.91 21.42
N GLY A 69 0.27 4.59 20.45
CA GLY A 69 -0.70 3.48 20.55
C GLY A 69 -1.97 3.81 21.34
N GLU A 70 -2.15 5.07 21.77
CA GLU A 70 -3.29 5.50 22.59
C GLU A 70 -4.47 6.01 21.77
N ASN A 71 -4.25 6.42 20.52
CA ASN A 71 -5.32 6.87 19.64
C ASN A 71 -5.96 5.68 18.89
N PRO A 72 -7.30 5.55 18.86
CA PRO A 72 -7.97 4.41 18.24
C PRO A 72 -7.87 4.38 16.70
N ASN A 73 -7.47 5.48 16.06
CA ASN A 73 -7.52 5.62 14.60
C ASN A 73 -6.24 6.16 13.96
N ARG A 74 -5.37 6.87 14.71
CA ARG A 74 -4.20 7.55 14.16
C ARG A 74 -2.91 6.80 14.48
N LEU A 75 -2.12 6.53 13.45
CA LEU A 75 -0.97 5.62 13.50
C LEU A 75 0.31 6.31 13.00
N TYR A 76 1.45 5.93 13.59
CA TYR A 76 2.78 6.26 13.05
C TYR A 76 3.06 5.52 11.74
N GLN A 77 2.71 4.24 11.69
CA GLN A 77 2.82 3.38 10.50
C GLN A 77 1.47 2.77 10.17
N HIS A 78 1.06 2.80 8.91
CA HIS A 78 -0.14 2.13 8.40
C HIS A 78 0.13 1.49 7.03
N HIS A 79 -0.79 0.64 6.58
CA HIS A 79 -0.73 0.03 5.25
C HIS A 79 -1.55 0.90 4.30
N GLN A 80 -0.91 1.40 3.23
CA GLN A 80 -1.61 1.93 2.05
C GLN A 80 -1.82 0.84 1.01
#